data_AF-A0A8H7D2H3-F1
#
_entry.id   AF-A0A8H7D2H3-F1
#
_cell.length_a   1.000
_cell.length_b   1.000
_cell.length_c   1.000
_cell.angle_alpha   90.00
_cell.angle_beta   90.00
_cell.angle_gamma   90.00
#
_symmetry.space_group_name_H-M   'P 1'
#
loop_
_entity.id
_entity.type
_entity.pdbx_description
1 polymer ?
#
loop_
_entity_poly.entity_id
_entity_poly.type
_entity_poly.pdbx_seq_one_letter_code
_entity_poly.pdbx_strand_id
1 'polypeptide(L)'
;MYITILLALFLLLRLNFALSYIARDTCQPYHATFNDSEAAAHAFYSRFIPVSPENSYALTENGLEMYLRKPEGRVTKSDGVNKELGSGATINSTFILYKGKVTFEVESPSIAGVIVAGILIGDTSFDEIDIEFVCGEPDHWQTNLFRSRSTQVSAGVQCLQFKGEGG
;
A
#
# COMPACT_ATOMS: atom_id res chain seq x y z
N MET A 1 -61.08 -13.51 -4.83
CA MET A 1 -60.00 -14.33 -5.45
C MET A 1 -58.94 -13.49 -6.18
N TYR A 2 -59.30 -12.41 -6.87
CA TYR A 2 -58.31 -11.55 -7.57
C TYR A 2 -57.43 -10.68 -6.64
N ILE A 3 -57.97 -10.21 -5.51
CA ILE A 3 -57.24 -9.34 -4.57
C ILE A 3 -56.08 -10.08 -3.87
N THR A 4 -56.27 -11.36 -3.54
CA THR A 4 -55.23 -12.20 -2.91
C THR A 4 -54.07 -12.50 -3.87
N ILE A 5 -54.34 -12.63 -5.17
CA ILE A 5 -53.32 -12.84 -6.21
C ILE A 5 -52.48 -11.56 -6.41
N LEU A 6 -53.12 -10.39 -6.44
CA LEU A 6 -52.43 -9.09 -6.57
C LEU A 6 -51.52 -8.79 -5.37
N LEU A 7 -51.96 -9.09 -4.14
CA LEU A 7 -51.15 -8.92 -2.93
C LEU A 7 -49.93 -9.88 -2.90
N ALA A 8 -50.11 -11.13 -3.33
CA ALA A 8 -49.01 -12.10 -3.44
C ALA A 8 -47.99 -11.67 -4.51
N LEU A 9 -48.45 -11.14 -5.65
CA LEU A 9 -47.57 -10.63 -6.70
C LEU A 9 -46.77 -9.40 -6.23
N PHE A 10 -47.40 -8.49 -5.49
CA PHE A 10 -46.74 -7.32 -4.92
C PHE A 10 -45.70 -7.69 -3.84
N LEU A 11 -45.97 -8.71 -3.02
CA LEU A 11 -45.00 -9.24 -2.06
C LEU A 11 -43.81 -9.91 -2.77
N LEU A 12 -44.06 -10.71 -3.81
CA LEU A 12 -43.02 -11.35 -4.62
C LEU A 12 -42.14 -10.31 -5.36
N LEU A 13 -42.75 -9.24 -5.87
CA LEU A 13 -42.01 -8.11 -6.48
C LEU A 13 -41.15 -7.35 -5.46
N ARG A 14 -41.61 -7.19 -4.21
CA ARG A 14 -40.85 -6.56 -3.11
C ARG A 14 -39.69 -7.42 -2.62
N LEU A 15 -39.84 -8.75 -2.56
CA LEU A 15 -38.76 -9.67 -2.20
C LEU A 15 -37.63 -9.68 -3.24
N ASN A 16 -37.95 -9.59 -4.54
CA ASN A 16 -36.93 -9.51 -5.59
C ASN A 16 -36.17 -8.17 -5.60
N PHE A 17 -36.80 -7.07 -5.19
CA PHE A 17 -36.13 -5.78 -5.05
C PHE A 17 -35.23 -5.69 -3.81
N ALA A 18 -35.52 -6.41 -2.73
CA ALA A 18 -34.67 -6.46 -1.54
C ALA A 18 -33.43 -7.36 -1.70
N LEU A 19 -33.46 -8.31 -2.65
CA LEU A 19 -32.34 -9.23 -2.90
C LEU A 19 -31.29 -8.71 -3.89
N SER A 20 -31.49 -7.53 -4.48
CA SER A 20 -30.58 -6.96 -5.50
C SER A 20 -29.65 -5.86 -4.96
N TYR A 21 -29.55 -5.68 -3.64
CA TYR A 21 -28.60 -4.75 -3.02
C TYR A 21 -27.66 -5.46 -2.03
N ILE A 22 -27.09 -6.58 -2.46
CA ILE A 22 -25.77 -6.98 -1.98
C ILE A 22 -24.89 -6.92 -3.21
N ALA A 23 -24.42 -5.71 -3.54
CA ALA A 23 -23.18 -5.60 -4.30
C ALA A 23 -22.14 -6.36 -3.47
N ARG A 24 -21.86 -7.61 -3.84
CA ARG A 24 -20.69 -8.30 -3.29
C ARG A 24 -19.51 -7.47 -3.75
N ASP A 25 -18.94 -6.70 -2.83
CA ASP A 25 -17.64 -6.07 -3.04
C ASP A 25 -16.70 -7.13 -3.58
N THR A 26 -16.30 -7.00 -4.84
CA THR A 26 -15.43 -7.94 -5.55
C THR A 26 -13.98 -7.84 -5.09
N CYS A 27 -13.74 -7.35 -3.87
CA CYS A 27 -12.44 -7.32 -3.24
C CYS A 27 -11.99 -8.77 -3.01
N GLN A 28 -10.92 -9.17 -3.68
CA GLN A 28 -10.26 -10.45 -3.44
C GLN A 28 -9.02 -10.22 -2.60
N PRO A 29 -8.76 -11.06 -1.59
CA PRO A 29 -7.48 -11.03 -0.90
C PRO A 29 -6.36 -11.30 -1.91
N TYR A 30 -5.24 -10.59 -1.75
CA TYR A 30 -4.06 -10.75 -2.58
C TYR A 30 -2.85 -11.00 -1.70
N HIS A 31 -2.00 -11.92 -2.14
CA HIS A 31 -0.74 -12.25 -1.50
C HIS A 31 0.33 -12.36 -2.59
N ALA A 32 1.50 -11.81 -2.31
CA ALA A 32 2.66 -11.89 -3.18
C ALA A 32 3.86 -12.34 -2.35
N THR A 33 4.63 -13.28 -2.91
CA THR A 33 5.98 -13.57 -2.47
C THR A 33 6.89 -13.18 -3.62
N PHE A 34 7.92 -12.41 -3.31
CA PHE A 34 8.94 -12.04 -4.27
C PHE A 34 10.00 -13.14 -4.24
N ASN A 35 10.40 -13.64 -5.41
CA ASN A 35 11.61 -14.44 -5.60
C ASN A 35 11.99 -14.43 -7.08
N ASP A 36 13.16 -14.98 -7.41
CA ASP A 36 13.74 -14.98 -8.75
C ASP A 36 13.21 -16.09 -9.68
N SER A 37 12.28 -16.94 -9.21
CA SER A 37 11.65 -17.93 -10.08
C SER A 37 10.86 -17.25 -11.19
N GLU A 38 10.86 -17.85 -12.40
CA GLU A 38 10.17 -17.28 -13.56
C GLU A 38 8.69 -16.98 -13.28
N ALA A 39 8.01 -17.88 -12.55
CA ALA A 39 6.61 -17.71 -12.18
C ALA A 39 6.41 -16.51 -11.22
N ALA A 40 7.28 -16.33 -10.23
CA ALA A 40 7.21 -15.22 -9.29
C ALA A 40 7.57 -13.89 -9.97
N ALA A 41 8.59 -13.88 -10.84
CA ALA A 41 8.94 -12.72 -11.64
C ALA A 41 7.78 -12.30 -12.55
N HIS A 42 7.14 -13.25 -13.23
CA HIS A 42 5.96 -12.96 -14.05
C HIS A 42 4.80 -12.40 -13.20
N ALA A 43 4.52 -13.01 -12.05
CA ALA A 43 3.50 -12.53 -11.13
C ALA A 43 3.81 -11.10 -10.63
N PHE A 44 5.07 -10.82 -10.29
CA PHE A 44 5.56 -9.49 -9.89
C PHE A 44 5.27 -8.45 -10.98
N TYR A 45 5.79 -8.64 -12.20
CA TYR A 45 5.63 -7.65 -13.27
C TYR A 45 4.18 -7.49 -13.76
N SER A 46 3.29 -8.44 -13.46
CA SER A 46 1.86 -8.31 -13.77
C SER A 46 1.09 -7.39 -12.81
N ARG A 47 1.62 -7.17 -11.60
CA ARG A 47 0.94 -6.46 -10.50
C ARG A 47 1.73 -5.31 -9.91
N PHE A 48 3.00 -5.19 -10.25
CA PHE A 48 3.90 -4.17 -9.75
C PHE A 48 4.70 -3.55 -10.88
N ILE A 49 4.88 -2.23 -10.80
CA ILE A 49 5.65 -1.43 -11.74
C ILE A 49 6.81 -0.79 -10.97
N PRO A 50 8.06 -1.19 -11.27
CA PRO A 50 9.23 -0.49 -10.80
C PRO A 50 9.29 0.90 -11.42
N VAL A 51 9.17 1.94 -10.60
CA VAL A 51 9.40 3.36 -10.98
C VAL A 51 10.78 3.79 -10.48
N SER A 52 11.74 2.88 -10.62
CA SER A 52 13.06 2.92 -10.01
C SER A 52 14.16 3.19 -11.03
N PRO A 53 15.30 3.77 -10.62
CA PRO A 53 16.53 3.80 -11.43
C PRO A 53 16.95 2.39 -11.89
N GLU A 54 17.66 2.31 -13.01
CA GLU A 54 18.23 1.03 -13.46
C GLU A 54 19.17 0.43 -12.42
N ASN A 55 19.11 -0.90 -12.25
CA ASN A 55 19.95 -1.66 -11.32
C ASN A 55 19.84 -1.15 -9.86
N SER A 56 18.65 -0.71 -9.45
CA SER A 56 18.34 -0.33 -8.06
C SER A 56 17.38 -1.30 -7.37
N TYR A 57 16.93 -2.36 -8.06
CA TYR A 57 16.17 -3.45 -7.46
C TYR A 57 16.50 -4.77 -8.17
N ALA A 58 16.26 -5.88 -7.48
CA ALA A 58 16.34 -7.21 -8.05
C ALA A 58 15.33 -8.14 -7.37
N LEU A 59 14.86 -9.14 -8.11
CA LEU A 59 14.25 -10.33 -7.51
C LEU A 59 15.35 -11.36 -7.31
N THR A 60 15.53 -11.80 -6.07
CA THR A 60 16.54 -12.79 -5.66
C THR A 60 15.88 -13.93 -4.89
N GLU A 61 16.65 -14.91 -4.45
CA GLU A 61 16.16 -15.96 -3.54
C GLU A 61 15.67 -15.40 -2.18
N ASN A 62 16.13 -14.21 -1.78
CA ASN A 62 15.72 -13.50 -0.56
C ASN A 62 14.49 -12.61 -0.76
N GLY A 63 14.01 -12.50 -2.01
CA GLY A 63 12.83 -11.76 -2.39
C GLY A 63 13.12 -10.49 -3.17
N LEU A 64 12.34 -9.44 -2.93
CA LEU A 64 12.51 -8.17 -3.61
C LEU A 64 13.58 -7.37 -2.86
N GLU A 65 14.78 -7.37 -3.41
CA GLU A 65 15.87 -6.55 -2.91
C GLU A 65 15.81 -5.15 -3.54
N MET A 66 15.88 -4.12 -2.69
CA MET A 66 15.85 -2.71 -3.09
C MET A 66 17.14 -2.04 -2.64
N TYR A 67 17.88 -1.51 -3.59
CA TYR A 67 19.21 -0.95 -3.38
C TYR A 67 19.15 0.58 -3.35
N LEU A 68 19.77 1.16 -2.31
CA LEU A 68 19.98 2.60 -2.19
C LEU A 68 21.44 2.94 -2.51
N ARG A 69 21.63 3.76 -3.53
CA ARG A 69 22.93 4.37 -3.84
C ARG A 69 23.08 5.65 -3.03
N LYS A 70 24.20 5.76 -2.32
CA LYS A 70 24.57 6.98 -1.61
C LYS A 70 24.73 8.16 -2.60
N PRO A 71 24.54 9.41 -2.16
CA PRO A 71 24.84 10.58 -2.97
C PRO A 71 26.29 10.56 -3.48
N GLU A 72 26.50 11.04 -4.71
CA GLU A 72 27.85 11.21 -5.25
C GLU A 72 28.50 12.49 -4.72
N GLY A 73 29.78 12.39 -4.34
CA GLY A 73 30.54 13.52 -3.84
C GLY A 73 30.27 13.87 -2.37
N ARG A 74 30.67 15.08 -1.97
CA ARG A 74 30.51 15.59 -0.61
C ARG A 74 29.09 16.10 -0.43
N VAL A 75 28.34 15.53 0.52
CA VAL A 75 27.01 16.03 0.89
C VAL A 75 27.16 17.39 1.59
N THR A 76 26.57 18.41 0.98
CA THR A 76 26.42 19.76 1.51
C THR A 76 24.95 20.08 1.71
N LYS A 77 24.66 21.11 2.50
CA LYS A 77 23.28 21.55 2.73
C LYS A 77 22.98 22.78 1.86
N SER A 78 21.76 22.85 1.33
CA SER A 78 21.15 24.05 0.78
C SER A 78 19.78 24.21 1.43
N ASP A 79 19.48 25.38 1.99
CA ASP A 79 18.15 25.69 2.56
C ASP A 79 17.64 24.68 3.60
N GLY A 80 18.55 24.11 4.40
CA GLY A 80 18.23 23.15 5.45
C GLY A 80 18.06 21.70 4.98
N VAL A 81 18.11 21.44 3.67
CA VAL A 81 18.05 20.09 3.08
C VAL A 81 19.40 19.68 2.49
N ASN A 82 19.60 18.37 2.29
CA ASN A 82 20.77 17.86 1.58
C ASN A 82 20.68 18.27 0.11
N LYS A 83 21.74 18.88 -0.41
CA LYS A 83 21.83 19.29 -1.81
C LYS A 83 22.10 18.10 -2.73
N GLU A 84 22.91 17.16 -2.28
CA GLU A 84 23.22 15.91 -2.96
C GLU A 84 22.35 14.79 -2.37
N LEU A 85 21.54 14.16 -3.22
CA LEU A 85 20.60 13.10 -2.82
C LEU A 85 21.11 11.72 -3.24
N GLY A 86 20.74 10.71 -2.45
CA GLY A 86 20.89 9.32 -2.84
C GLY A 86 19.85 8.96 -3.90
N SER A 87 20.00 7.77 -4.47
CA SER A 87 19.09 7.23 -5.47
C SER A 87 18.69 5.82 -5.08
N GLY A 88 17.39 5.60 -4.83
CA GLY A 88 16.85 4.33 -4.36
C GLY A 88 15.75 3.81 -5.27
N ALA A 89 15.33 2.57 -5.03
CA ALA A 89 14.19 1.98 -5.72
C ALA A 89 12.85 2.40 -5.10
N THR A 90 11.84 2.44 -5.96
CA THR A 90 10.43 2.58 -5.64
C THR A 90 9.62 1.66 -6.54
N ILE A 91 8.77 0.83 -5.94
CA ILE A 91 7.91 -0.12 -6.64
C ILE A 91 6.45 0.22 -6.35
N ASN A 92 5.64 0.42 -7.39
CA ASN A 92 4.22 0.73 -7.26
C ASN A 92 3.37 -0.50 -7.56
N SER A 93 2.25 -0.69 -6.85
CA SER A 93 1.23 -1.66 -7.25
C SER A 93 0.37 -1.12 -8.39
N THR A 94 -0.16 -2.00 -9.24
CA THR A 94 -1.12 -1.67 -10.31
C THR A 94 -2.58 -1.85 -9.90
N PHE A 95 -2.81 -2.23 -8.66
CA PHE A 95 -4.13 -2.46 -8.09
C PHE A 95 -4.38 -1.54 -6.90
N ILE A 96 -5.66 -1.31 -6.62
CA ILE A 96 -6.12 -0.46 -5.54
C ILE A 96 -6.67 -1.34 -4.42
N LEU A 97 -6.31 -1.02 -3.19
CA LEU A 97 -6.93 -1.58 -2.00
C LEU A 97 -8.11 -0.69 -1.59
N TYR A 98 -9.33 -1.20 -1.68
CA TYR A 98 -10.52 -0.52 -1.14
C TYR A 98 -10.81 -1.01 0.27
N LYS A 99 -10.24 -0.33 1.29
CA LYS A 99 -10.33 -0.69 2.72
C LYS A 99 -9.77 -2.09 3.02
N GLY A 100 -9.45 -2.34 4.28
CA GLY A 100 -8.96 -3.65 4.73
C GLY A 100 -7.62 -3.56 5.44
N LYS A 101 -6.85 -4.65 5.34
CA LYS A 101 -5.56 -4.80 6.03
C LYS A 101 -4.48 -5.10 5.00
N VAL A 102 -3.36 -4.40 5.11
CA VAL A 102 -2.11 -4.74 4.43
C VAL A 102 -1.13 -5.26 5.47
N THR A 103 -0.34 -6.25 5.08
CA THR A 103 0.76 -6.77 5.90
C THR A 103 1.98 -6.85 5.00
N PHE A 104 3.11 -6.39 5.51
CA PHE A 104 4.40 -6.46 4.86
C PHE A 104 5.35 -7.26 5.73
N GLU A 105 6.23 -8.02 5.09
CA GLU A 105 7.41 -8.61 5.72
C GLU A 105 8.62 -7.92 5.10
N VAL A 106 9.41 -7.24 5.93
CA VAL A 106 10.46 -6.32 5.48
C VAL A 106 11.67 -6.50 6.37
N GLU A 107 12.84 -6.63 5.75
CA GLU A 107 14.13 -6.48 6.40
C GLU A 107 14.71 -5.11 5.99
N SER A 108 15.21 -4.34 6.96
CA SER A 108 15.82 -3.03 6.72
C SER A 108 17.27 -3.01 7.22
N PRO A 109 18.16 -2.25 6.55
CA PRO A 109 19.53 -2.12 7.02
C PRO A 109 19.61 -1.23 8.26
N SER A 110 20.69 -1.33 9.05
CA SER A 110 20.97 -0.41 10.17
C SER A 110 21.98 0.69 9.77
N ILE A 111 21.61 1.53 8.81
CA ILE A 111 22.48 2.59 8.26
C ILE A 111 21.82 3.97 8.46
N ALA A 112 22.51 4.87 9.15
CA ALA A 112 22.03 6.23 9.37
C ALA A 112 21.83 7.00 8.06
N GLY A 113 20.69 7.69 7.95
CA GLY A 113 20.29 8.44 6.76
C GLY A 113 19.61 7.61 5.67
N VAL A 114 19.48 6.28 5.86
CA VAL A 114 18.66 5.42 5.00
C VAL A 114 17.24 5.37 5.55
N ILE A 115 16.26 5.38 4.65
CA ILE A 115 14.84 5.17 4.96
C ILE A 115 14.36 4.01 4.10
N VAL A 116 13.63 3.07 4.73
CA VAL A 116 12.83 2.05 4.04
C VAL A 116 11.37 2.34 4.37
N ALA A 117 10.51 2.44 3.36
CA ALA A 117 9.12 2.85 3.57
C ALA A 117 8.13 1.93 2.84
N GLY A 118 7.02 1.64 3.52
CA GLY A 118 5.80 1.10 2.93
C GLY A 118 4.72 2.19 2.94
N ILE A 119 4.27 2.60 1.76
CA ILE A 119 3.37 3.75 1.59
C ILE A 119 2.08 3.29 0.93
N LEU A 120 0.94 3.61 1.54
CA LEU A 120 -0.38 3.47 0.94
C LEU A 120 -0.87 4.85 0.52
N ILE A 121 -0.92 5.10 -0.79
CA ILE A 121 -1.38 6.37 -1.35
C ILE A 121 -2.71 6.21 -2.08
N GLY A 122 -3.67 7.08 -1.78
CA GLY A 122 -4.96 7.14 -2.45
C GLY A 122 -4.81 7.69 -3.87
N ASP A 123 -5.24 6.91 -4.87
CA ASP A 123 -5.09 7.22 -6.31
C ASP A 123 -5.63 8.60 -6.71
N THR A 124 -6.76 9.02 -6.12
CA THR A 124 -7.39 10.32 -6.44
C THR A 124 -7.39 11.31 -5.29
N SER A 125 -7.41 10.85 -4.04
CA SER A 125 -7.43 11.74 -2.88
C SER A 125 -6.04 12.23 -2.51
N PHE A 126 -4.98 11.47 -2.80
CA PHE A 126 -3.65 11.66 -2.23
C PHE A 126 -3.64 11.61 -0.68
N ASP A 127 -4.60 10.90 -0.08
CA ASP A 127 -4.47 10.49 1.32
C ASP A 127 -3.36 9.43 1.42
N GLU A 128 -2.57 9.46 2.48
CA GLU A 128 -1.35 8.66 2.62
C GLU A 128 -1.28 8.00 4.00
N ILE A 129 -0.89 6.73 4.04
CA ILE A 129 -0.52 6.02 5.26
C ILE A 129 0.89 5.47 5.07
N ASP A 130 1.80 5.86 5.96
CA ASP A 130 3.21 5.53 5.87
C ASP A 130 3.65 4.65 7.04
N ILE A 131 4.50 3.67 6.73
CA ILE A 131 5.31 2.94 7.69
C ILE A 131 6.76 3.12 7.25
N GLU A 132 7.56 3.82 8.05
CA GLU A 132 8.93 4.20 7.71
C GLU A 132 9.93 3.66 8.73
N PHE A 133 10.90 2.89 8.27
CA PHE A 133 12.05 2.48 9.06
C PHE A 133 13.14 3.52 8.92
N VAL A 134 13.36 4.29 10.00
CA VAL A 134 14.51 5.19 10.11
C VAL A 134 15.72 4.33 10.44
N CYS A 135 16.47 3.94 9.42
CA CYS A 135 17.50 2.91 9.54
C CYS A 135 18.70 3.31 10.44
N GLY A 136 18.78 4.58 10.86
CA GLY A 136 19.71 5.02 11.90
C GLY A 136 19.29 4.67 13.33
N GLU A 137 18.02 4.30 13.53
CA GLU A 137 17.40 3.94 14.80
C GLU A 137 16.72 2.56 14.64
N PRO A 138 17.48 1.45 14.55
CA PRO A 138 16.98 0.16 14.10
C PRO A 138 15.88 -0.46 14.97
N ASP A 139 15.75 -0.03 16.23
CA ASP A 139 14.71 -0.47 17.16
C ASP A 139 13.41 0.36 17.04
N HIS A 140 13.36 1.32 16.10
CA HIS A 140 12.25 2.24 15.91
C HIS A 140 11.78 2.27 14.45
N TRP A 141 10.49 2.54 14.31
CA TRP A 141 9.85 2.83 13.05
C TRP A 141 8.81 3.92 13.28
N GLN A 142 8.51 4.68 12.24
CA GLN A 142 7.59 5.80 12.27
C GLN A 142 6.32 5.43 11.51
N THR A 143 5.19 5.86 12.05
CA THR A 143 3.90 5.89 11.33
C THR A 143 3.54 7.31 11.01
N ASN A 144 3.06 7.56 9.80
CA ASN A 144 2.50 8.84 9.43
C ASN A 144 1.16 8.67 8.71
N LEU A 145 0.29 9.68 8.84
CA LEU A 145 -1.01 9.73 8.18
C LEU A 145 -1.17 11.12 7.57
N PHE A 146 -1.23 11.19 6.25
CA PHE A 146 -1.59 12.40 5.54
C PHE A 146 -3.02 12.30 5.02
N ARG A 147 -3.78 13.38 5.17
CA ARG A 147 -5.08 13.52 4.56
C ARG A 147 -5.09 14.77 3.70
N SER A 148 -5.32 14.59 2.41
CA SER A 148 -5.42 15.71 1.50
C SER A 148 -6.70 16.50 1.76
N ARG A 149 -6.61 17.84 1.70
CA ARG A 149 -7.78 18.71 1.82
C ARG A 149 -8.51 18.83 0.48
N SER A 150 -9.10 17.76 -0.02
CA SER A 150 -10.22 17.88 -0.97
C SER A 150 -11.52 17.92 -0.16
N THR A 151 -12.09 19.13 0.00
CA THR A 151 -13.44 19.46 0.53
C THR A 151 -14.10 18.45 1.49
N GLN A 152 -14.24 18.87 2.76
CA GLN A 152 -14.97 18.19 3.84
C GLN A 152 -16.06 17.20 3.36
N VAL A 153 -15.79 15.91 3.47
CA VAL A 153 -16.79 14.94 3.94
C VAL A 153 -16.15 14.18 5.08
N SER A 154 -16.66 14.43 6.28
CA SER A 154 -16.27 13.76 7.52
C SER A 154 -16.45 12.25 7.36
N ALA A 155 -15.35 11.54 7.19
CA ALA A 155 -15.26 10.12 7.51
C ALA A 155 -14.24 10.01 8.64
N GLY A 156 -14.70 9.44 9.75
CA GLY A 156 -13.99 9.38 11.02
C GLY A 156 -12.60 8.78 10.86
N VAL A 157 -11.64 9.35 11.59
CA VAL A 157 -10.33 8.75 11.80
C VAL A 157 -10.56 7.48 12.59
N GLN A 158 -10.48 6.33 11.93
CA GLN A 158 -10.44 5.04 12.60
C GLN A 158 -8.97 4.79 12.92
N CYS A 159 -8.59 4.97 14.18
CA CYS A 159 -7.23 4.68 14.65
C CYS A 159 -6.92 3.21 14.34
N LEU A 160 -5.98 2.96 13.43
CA LEU A 160 -5.45 1.63 13.16
C LEU A 160 -4.46 1.29 14.29
N GLN A 161 -4.78 0.27 15.07
CA GLN A 161 -3.90 -0.26 16.10
C GLN A 161 -3.01 -1.33 15.46
N PHE A 162 -1.73 -1.01 15.24
CA PHE A 162 -0.72 -2.00 14.86
C PHE A 162 -0.16 -2.62 16.13
N LYS A 163 -0.34 -3.94 16.29
CA LYS A 163 0.25 -4.70 17.39
C LYS A 163 1.63 -5.15 16.93
N GLY A 164 2.68 -4.48 17.41
CA GLY A 164 4.05 -4.97 17.27
C GLY A 164 4.24 -6.16 18.21
N GLU A 165 4.50 -7.34 17.67
CA GLU A 165 5.05 -8.45 18.44
C GLU A 165 6.56 -8.39 18.22
N GLY A 166 7.27 -7.87 19.23
CA GLY A 166 8.73 -7.83 19.24
C GLY A 166 9.29 -9.25 19.33
N GLY A 167 10.21 -9.57 18.43
CA GLY A 167 11.13 -10.70 18.56
C GLY A 167 12.28 -10.38 19.51
#